data_AF-A0AAE0K4S7-F1
#
_entry.id   AF-A0AAE0K4S7-F1
#
_cell.length_a   1.000
_cell.length_b   1.000
_cell.length_c   1.000
_cell.angle_alpha   90.00
_cell.angle_beta   90.00
_cell.angle_gamma   90.00
#
_symmetry.space_group_name_H-M   'P 1'
#
loop_
_entity.id
_entity.type
_entity.pdbx_description
1 polymer ?
#
loop_
_entity_poly.entity_id
_entity_poly.type
_entity_poly.pdbx_seq_one_letter_code
_entity_poly.pdbx_strand_id
1 'polypeptide(L)' 'MATHSEFGETTPGSEVAKFFPDQIRGRIALVTGISPRSITQKTALAFASQTPDLLILASGT' A
#
# COMPACT_ATOMS: atom_id res chain seq x y z
N MET A 1 10.37 -17.53 5.20
CA MET A 1 9.71 -16.56 4.32
C MET A 1 8.59 -17.28 3.61
N ALA A 2 7.36 -16.75 3.68
CA ALA A 2 6.25 -17.28 2.88
C ALA A 2 6.31 -16.64 1.49
N THR A 3 6.12 -17.43 0.43
CA THR A 3 6.11 -16.97 -0.96
C THR A 3 4.69 -17.11 -1.49
N HIS A 4 4.17 -16.06 -2.13
CA HIS A 4 2.84 -16.05 -2.77
C HIS A 4 3.00 -16.16 -4.28
N SER A 5 2.94 -17.39 -4.81
CA SER A 5 3.11 -17.67 -6.25
C SER A 5 2.00 -17.11 -7.13
N GLU A 6 0.86 -16.78 -6.52
CA GLU A 6 -0.28 -16.12 -7.15
C GLU A 6 -0.02 -14.65 -7.50
N PHE A 7 0.98 -14.02 -6.87
CA PHE A 7 1.38 -12.66 -7.19
C PHE A 7 2.48 -12.65 -8.24
N GLY A 8 2.34 -11.76 -9.23
CA GLY A 8 3.32 -11.53 -10.28
C GLY A 8 3.46 -10.05 -10.62
N GLU A 9 4.21 -9.77 -11.68
CA GLU A 9 4.54 -8.39 -12.10
C GLU A 9 3.33 -7.53 -12.41
N THR A 10 2.22 -8.15 -12.84
CA THR A 10 0.99 -7.47 -13.23
C THR A 10 -0.06 -7.43 -12.11
N THR A 11 0.20 -8.05 -10.95
CA THR A 11 -0.73 -8.04 -9.82
C THR A 11 -0.91 -6.60 -9.30
N PRO A 12 -2.14 -6.06 -9.28
CA PRO A 12 -2.38 -4.73 -8.75
C PRO A 12 -2.05 -4.65 -7.25
N GLY A 13 -1.39 -3.58 -6.82
CA GLY A 13 -1.12 -3.37 -5.39
C GLY A 13 -2.38 -3.30 -4.52
N SER A 14 -3.53 -2.94 -5.10
CA SER A 14 -4.83 -3.00 -4.42
C SER A 14 -5.32 -4.42 -4.15
N GLU A 15 -4.94 -5.39 -4.97
CA GLU A 15 -5.23 -6.80 -4.75
C GLU A 15 -4.38 -7.35 -3.60
N VAL A 16 -3.08 -7.04 -3.62
CA VAL A 16 -2.16 -7.39 -2.52
C VAL A 16 -2.64 -6.79 -1.19
N ALA A 17 -3.04 -5.52 -1.19
CA ALA A 17 -3.55 -4.87 0.02
C ALA A 17 -4.82 -5.55 0.56
N LYS A 18 -5.74 -5.98 -0.32
CA LYS A 18 -6.94 -6.74 0.05
C LYS A 18 -6.63 -8.14 0.57
N PHE A 19 -5.55 -8.74 0.10
CA PHE A 19 -5.12 -10.07 0.54
C PHE A 19 -4.49 -10.03 1.94
N PHE A 20 -3.82 -8.93 2.32
CA PHE A 20 -3.22 -8.74 3.65
C PHE A 20 -3.90 -7.65 4.49
N PRO A 21 -5.22 -7.71 4.71
CA PRO A 21 -5.93 -6.64 5.41
C PRO A 21 -5.45 -6.52 6.86
N ASP A 22 -5.09 -7.64 7.50
CA ASP A 22 -4.66 -7.69 8.91
C ASP A 22 -3.24 -7.14 9.12
N GLN A 23 -2.47 -6.99 8.04
CA GLN A 23 -1.15 -6.34 8.09
C GLN A 23 -1.24 -4.83 7.87
N ILE A 24 -2.41 -4.30 7.51
CA ILE A 24 -2.62 -2.88 7.22
C ILE A 24 -3.62 -2.25 8.20
N ARG A 25 -4.72 -2.93 8.50
CA ARG A 25 -5.77 -2.45 9.40
C ARG A 25 -5.21 -2.24 10.81
N GLY A 26 -5.54 -1.10 11.41
CA GLY A 26 -5.08 -0.79 12.76
C GLY A 26 -3.57 -0.51 12.86
N ARG A 27 -2.89 -0.32 11.71
CA ARG A 27 -1.45 -0.04 11.66
C ARG A 27 -1.17 1.39 11.24
N ILE A 28 0.00 1.88 11.62
CA ILE A 28 0.55 3.13 11.13
C ILE A 28 1.41 2.82 9.90
N ALA A 29 1.15 3.48 8.78
CA ALA A 29 1.92 3.35 7.55
C ALA A 29 2.49 4.70 7.11
N LEU A 30 3.78 4.72 6.73
CA LEU A 30 4.45 5.86 6.10
C LEU A 30 4.70 5.55 4.63
N VAL A 31 4.24 6.43 3.75
CA VAL A 31 4.48 6.36 2.32
C VAL A 31 5.31 7.57 1.89
N THR A 32 6.52 7.33 1.40
CA THR A 32 7.53 8.36 1.06
C THR A 32 7.70 8.53 -0.45
N GLY A 33 8.08 9.73 -0.89
CA GLY A 33 8.37 9.99 -2.31
C GLY A 33 7.12 9.99 -3.18
N ILE A 34 5.98 10.38 -2.59
CA ILE A 34 4.71 10.46 -3.32
C ILE A 34 4.71 11.64 -4.29
N SER A 35 4.27 11.39 -5.52
CA SER A 35 4.01 12.42 -6.52
C SER A 35 2.72 12.12 -7.31
N PRO A 36 2.10 13.12 -7.97
CA PRO A 36 0.88 12.88 -8.74
C PRO A 36 1.07 11.81 -9.81
N ARG A 37 0.11 10.88 -9.90
CA ARG A 37 0.05 9.72 -10.80
C ARG A 37 1.16 8.67 -10.60
N SER A 38 1.95 8.78 -9.53
CA SER A 38 3.00 7.81 -9.22
C SER A 38 2.44 6.45 -8.76
N ILE A 39 3.29 5.42 -8.85
CA ILE A 39 3.02 4.11 -8.24
C ILE A 39 2.81 4.27 -6.73
N THR A 40 3.63 5.09 -6.09
CA THR A 40 3.53 5.39 -4.66
C THR A 40 2.19 6.00 -4.27
N GLN A 41 1.60 6.88 -5.10
CA GLN A 41 0.23 7.36 -4.90
C GLN A 41 -0.78 6.21 -4.96
N LYS A 42 -0.66 5.30 -5.92
CA LYS A 42 -1.54 4.13 -6.03
C LYS A 42 -1.39 3.20 -4.82
N THR A 43 -0.18 3.03 -4.29
CA THR A 43 0.07 2.27 -3.05
C THR A 43 -0.58 2.93 -1.84
N ALA A 44 -0.47 4.26 -1.70
CA ALA A 44 -1.15 5.00 -0.63
C ALA A 44 -2.67 4.80 -0.70
N LEU A 45 -3.25 4.85 -1.89
CA LEU A 45 -4.68 4.57 -2.10
C LEU A 45 -5.05 3.12 -1.74
N ALA A 46 -4.22 2.14 -2.14
CA ALA A 46 -4.41 0.75 -1.78
C ALA A 46 -4.40 0.56 -0.25
N PHE A 47 -3.45 1.17 0.45
CA PHE A 47 -3.37 1.09 1.91
C PHE A 47 -4.54 1.79 2.58
N ALA A 48 -4.89 3.00 2.16
CA ALA A 48 -6.05 3.74 2.68
C ALA A 48 -7.35 2.92 2.58
N SER A 49 -7.52 2.12 1.52
CA SER A 49 -8.69 1.24 1.35
C SER A 49 -8.79 0.11 2.38
N GLN A 50 -7.70 -0.20 3.10
CA GLN A 50 -7.63 -1.24 4.12
C GLN A 50 -7.73 -0.71 5.55
N THR A 51 -8.15 0.55 5.74
CA THR A 51 -8.42 1.14 7.06
C THR A 51 -7.23 1.09 8.05
N PRO A 52 -6.05 1.64 7.69
CA PRO A 52 -4.97 1.83 8.64
C PRO A 52 -5.37 2.85 9.73
N ASP A 53 -4.75 2.77 10.90
CA ASP A 53 -4.98 3.75 11.98
C ASP A 53 -4.45 5.13 11.61
N LEU A 54 -3.30 5.18 10.91
CA LEU A 54 -2.69 6.41 10.44
C LEU A 54 -1.92 6.14 9.14
N LEU A 55 -2.19 6.93 8.10
CA LEU A 55 -1.45 6.92 6.85
C LEU A 55 -0.74 8.26 6.67
N ILE A 56 0.59 8.25 6.78
CA ILE A 56 1.44 9.43 6.62
C ILE A 56 1.97 9.48 5.19
N LEU A 57 1.77 10.61 4.52
CA LEU A 57 2.30 10.86 3.18
C LEU A 57 3.44 11.87 3.28
N ALA A 58 4.64 11.47 2.88
CA ALA A 58 5.81 12.33 2.88
C ALA A 58 6.35 12.49 1.46
N SER A 59 6.43 13.74 0.98
CA SER A 59 7.09 14.11 -0.27
C SER A 59 8.19 15.12 0.04
N GLY A 60 9.32 15.02 -0.67
CA GLY A 60 10.32 16.09 -0.68
C GLY A 60 9.80 17.31 -1.45
N THR A 61 10.42 18.45 -1.20
CA THR A 61 10.25 19.69 -1.98
C THR A 61 11.26 19.74 -3.12
#